data_AF-A0A372UHJ5-F1
#
_entry.id   AF-A0A372UHJ5-F1
#
_cell.length_a   1.000
_cell.length_b   1.000
_cell.length_c   1.000
_cell.angle_alpha   90.00
_cell.angle_beta   90.00
_cell.angle_gamma   90.00
#
_symmetry.space_group_name_H-M   'P 1'
#
loop_
_entity.id
_entity.type
_entity.pdbx_description
1 polymer ?
#
loop_
_entity_poly.entity_id
_entity_poly.type
_entity_poly.pdbx_seq_one_letter_code
_entity_poly.pdbx_strand_id
1 'polypeptide(L)'
;MKRWKLVVVLLVIITLSSPFLFDYILKAKRNHFIKDTFGFNKKEFKVLKETDSHRGFHGDGDYVLILDCSENKEKALEYTKEWKILPLTENLQLLMYGGEKEDHFYNYNLADASNIPEIKNGYYYFYDRYANSKDTKDDTNIFRGSFNFSLALYDLDTDIMYLLEFDT
;
A
#
# COMPACT_ATOMS: atom_id res chain seq x y z
N MET A 1 10.82 -38.88 -31.61
CA MET A 1 9.92 -38.77 -30.43
C MET A 1 8.47 -38.73 -30.90
N LYS A 2 7.57 -39.57 -30.34
CA LYS A 2 6.12 -39.56 -30.70
C LYS A 2 5.52 -38.18 -30.39
N ARG A 3 4.76 -37.59 -31.32
CA ARG A 3 4.17 -36.23 -31.22
C ARG A 3 3.45 -35.95 -29.88
N TRP A 4 2.81 -36.95 -29.28
CA TRP A 4 2.17 -36.83 -27.96
C TRP A 4 3.16 -36.53 -26.83
N LYS A 5 4.38 -37.08 -26.84
CA LYS A 5 5.40 -36.76 -25.83
C LYS A 5 5.78 -35.27 -25.86
N LEU A 6 5.79 -34.64 -27.04
CA LEU A 6 6.06 -33.21 -27.19
C LEU A 6 4.94 -32.35 -26.60
N VAL A 7 3.68 -32.74 -26.84
CA VAL A 7 2.49 -32.05 -26.30
C VAL A 7 2.44 -32.11 -24.78
N VAL A 8 2.75 -33.26 -24.19
CA VAL A 8 2.79 -33.42 -22.72
C VAL A 8 3.89 -32.55 -22.11
N VAL A 9 5.08 -32.52 -22.70
CA VAL A 9 6.18 -31.67 -22.22
C VAL A 9 5.80 -30.19 -22.29
N LEU A 10 5.17 -29.73 -23.37
CA LEU A 10 4.69 -28.35 -23.48
C LEU A 10 3.62 -28.00 -22.46
N LEU A 11 2.64 -28.88 -22.22
CA LEU A 11 1.60 -28.66 -21.20
C LEU A 11 2.20 -28.57 -19.80
N VAL A 12 3.17 -29.41 -19.46
CA VAL A 12 3.89 -29.36 -18.18
C VAL A 12 4.69 -28.06 -18.03
N ILE A 13 5.33 -27.57 -19.09
CA ILE A 13 6.05 -26.29 -19.05
C ILE A 13 5.06 -25.12 -18.84
N ILE A 14 3.90 -25.14 -19.50
CA ILE A 14 2.87 -24.10 -19.34
C ILE A 14 2.31 -24.10 -17.91
N THR A 15 1.99 -25.27 -17.34
CA THR A 15 1.45 -25.34 -15.98
C THR A 15 2.48 -24.95 -14.92
N LEU A 16 3.76 -25.31 -15.12
CA LEU A 16 4.84 -24.93 -14.19
C LEU A 16 5.24 -23.46 -14.28
N SER A 17 5.08 -22.82 -15.44
CA SER A 17 5.40 -21.40 -15.63
C SER A 17 4.25 -20.45 -15.27
N SER A 18 3.01 -20.94 -15.18
CA SER A 18 1.83 -20.11 -14.90
C SER A 18 1.88 -19.36 -13.56
N PRO A 19 2.41 -19.90 -12.44
CA PRO A 19 2.47 -19.17 -11.17
C PRO A 19 3.42 -17.99 -11.24
N PHE A 20 4.54 -18.13 -11.95
CA PHE A 20 5.52 -17.06 -12.15
C PHE A 20 4.97 -15.94 -13.03
N LEU A 21 4.26 -16.29 -14.10
CA LEU A 21 3.61 -15.30 -14.96
C LEU A 21 2.51 -14.54 -14.19
N PHE A 22 1.75 -15.25 -13.36
CA PHE A 22 0.70 -14.65 -12.55
C PHE A 22 1.25 -13.69 -11.50
N ASP A 23 2.28 -14.11 -10.74
CA ASP A 23 2.98 -13.24 -9.77
C ASP A 23 3.58 -11.99 -10.45
N TYR A 24 4.19 -12.16 -11.63
CA TYR A 24 4.71 -11.04 -12.41
C TYR A 24 3.62 -10.03 -12.79
N ILE A 25 2.46 -10.51 -13.25
CA ILE A 25 1.31 -9.65 -13.60
C ILE A 25 0.78 -8.91 -12.37
N LEU A 26 0.65 -9.58 -11.23
CA LEU A 26 0.20 -8.94 -9.99
C LEU A 26 1.17 -7.84 -9.53
N LYS A 27 2.47 -8.13 -9.52
CA LYS A 27 3.50 -7.14 -9.19
C LYS A 27 3.52 -5.96 -10.17
N ALA A 28 3.30 -6.21 -11.46
CA ALA A 28 3.21 -5.16 -12.46
C ALA A 28 1.99 -4.26 -12.22
N LYS A 29 0.82 -4.85 -11.95
CA LYS A 29 -0.39 -4.09 -11.58
C LYS A 29 -0.19 -3.26 -10.31
N ARG A 30 0.42 -3.83 -9.27
CA ARG A 30 0.74 -3.12 -8.03
C ARG A 30 1.63 -1.90 -8.29
N ASN A 31 2.70 -2.07 -9.05
CA ASN A 31 3.59 -0.96 -9.39
C ASN A 31 2.88 0.13 -10.20
N HIS A 32 1.96 -0.26 -11.07
CA HIS A 32 1.15 0.69 -11.83
C HIS A 32 0.22 1.48 -10.91
N PHE A 33 -0.49 0.80 -10.00
CA PHE A 33 -1.33 1.44 -8.99
C PHE A 33 -0.54 2.44 -8.14
N ILE A 34 0.61 2.02 -7.60
CA ILE A 34 1.45 2.88 -6.76
C ILE A 34 1.88 4.14 -7.53
N LYS A 35 2.33 3.96 -8.77
CA LYS A 35 2.78 5.06 -9.61
C LYS A 35 1.65 6.03 -9.96
N ASP A 36 0.50 5.52 -10.35
CA ASP A 36 -0.63 6.35 -10.79
C ASP A 36 -1.27 7.10 -9.62
N THR A 37 -1.33 6.47 -8.44
CA THR A 37 -2.01 7.03 -7.28
C THR A 37 -1.11 7.94 -6.45
N PHE A 38 0.14 7.54 -6.20
CA PHE A 38 1.06 8.26 -5.31
C PHE A 38 2.19 8.97 -6.04
N GLY A 39 2.34 8.75 -7.34
CA GLY A 39 3.33 9.42 -8.19
C GLY A 39 4.73 8.81 -8.18
N PHE A 40 5.02 7.85 -7.28
CA PHE A 40 6.36 7.28 -7.14
C PHE A 40 6.48 5.86 -7.71
N ASN A 41 7.70 5.47 -8.08
CA ASN A 41 8.03 4.12 -8.50
C ASN A 41 8.98 3.48 -7.50
N LYS A 42 8.51 2.45 -6.78
CA LYS A 42 9.31 1.79 -5.73
C LYS A 42 10.65 1.22 -6.21
N LYS A 43 10.81 0.92 -7.50
CA LYS A 43 12.07 0.40 -8.08
C LYS A 43 13.22 1.41 -8.03
N GLU A 44 12.92 2.66 -7.74
CA GLU A 44 13.88 3.76 -7.66
C GLU A 44 14.44 3.94 -6.24
N PHE A 45 13.94 3.16 -5.28
CA PHE A 45 14.33 3.20 -3.88
C PHE A 45 14.69 1.79 -3.41
N LYS A 46 15.38 1.73 -2.27
CA LYS A 46 15.75 0.46 -1.67
C LYS A 46 14.56 -0.08 -0.86
N VAL A 47 14.05 -1.24 -1.24
CA VAL A 47 12.94 -1.89 -0.52
C VAL A 47 13.47 -2.48 0.79
N LEU A 48 12.99 -1.99 1.93
CA LEU A 48 13.30 -2.53 3.26
C LEU A 48 12.32 -3.64 3.67
N LYS A 49 11.03 -3.45 3.36
CA LYS A 49 9.96 -4.43 3.64
C LYS A 49 8.92 -4.34 2.55
N GLU A 50 8.44 -5.49 2.09
CA GLU A 50 7.26 -5.60 1.24
C GLU A 50 6.48 -6.86 1.64
N THR A 51 5.27 -6.68 2.14
CA THR A 51 4.39 -7.78 2.58
C THR A 51 2.98 -7.56 2.05
N ASP A 52 2.38 -8.61 1.51
CA ASP A 52 1.00 -8.61 1.02
C ASP A 52 0.25 -9.78 1.68
N SER A 53 -0.73 -9.47 2.53
CA SER A 53 -1.54 -10.46 3.25
C SER A 53 -2.89 -10.73 2.56
N HIS A 54 -3.23 -9.99 1.49
CA HIS A 54 -4.50 -10.16 0.78
C HIS A 54 -4.66 -11.57 0.23
N ARG A 55 -5.74 -12.24 0.60
CA ARG A 55 -6.03 -13.64 0.23
C ARG A 55 -7.52 -13.88 0.05
N GLY A 56 -7.86 -15.02 -0.56
CA GLY A 56 -9.25 -15.49 -0.65
C GLY A 56 -10.10 -14.72 -1.67
N PHE A 57 -11.42 -14.97 -1.62
CA PHE A 57 -12.37 -14.41 -2.59
C PHE A 57 -12.74 -12.95 -2.31
N HIS A 58 -12.77 -12.56 -1.03
CA HIS A 58 -13.08 -11.20 -0.62
C HIS A 58 -11.90 -10.25 -0.84
N GLY A 59 -10.69 -10.79 -0.81
CA GLY A 59 -9.48 -10.03 -1.08
C GLY A 59 -9.04 -9.17 0.09
N ASP A 60 -9.61 -9.36 1.28
CA ASP A 60 -9.26 -8.64 2.52
C ASP A 60 -7.82 -8.91 2.94
N GLY A 61 -7.22 -7.92 3.59
CA GLY A 61 -5.85 -7.97 4.09
C GLY A 61 -5.18 -6.61 4.00
N ASP A 62 -3.85 -6.66 4.05
CA ASP A 62 -2.99 -5.51 4.11
C ASP A 62 -1.84 -5.65 3.13
N TYR A 63 -1.47 -4.54 2.50
CA TYR A 63 -0.21 -4.41 1.80
C TYR A 63 0.66 -3.37 2.50
N VAL A 64 1.86 -3.76 2.91
CA VAL A 64 2.82 -2.87 3.56
C VAL A 64 4.10 -2.83 2.73
N LEU A 65 4.52 -1.62 2.35
CA LEU A 65 5.76 -1.34 1.68
C LEU A 65 6.55 -0.28 2.46
N ILE A 66 7.81 -0.56 2.74
CA ILE A 66 8.75 0.35 3.40
C ILE A 66 9.97 0.52 2.50
N LEU A 67 10.29 1.76 2.16
CA LEU A 67 11.37 2.15 1.25
C LEU A 67 12.36 3.06 1.96
N ASP A 68 13.63 2.75 1.79
CA ASP A 68 14.75 3.63 2.12
C ASP A 68 15.03 4.53 0.92
N CYS A 69 14.72 5.82 1.08
CA CYS A 69 14.87 6.84 0.06
C CYS A 69 16.14 7.68 0.23
N SER A 70 17.00 7.37 1.21
CA SER A 70 18.17 8.19 1.56
C SER A 70 19.12 8.45 0.38
N GLU A 71 19.34 7.45 -0.48
CA GLU A 71 20.18 7.58 -1.69
C GLU A 71 19.57 8.47 -2.78
N ASN A 72 18.24 8.61 -2.82
CA ASN A 72 17.48 9.32 -3.85
C ASN A 72 16.47 10.33 -3.26
N LYS A 73 16.85 11.00 -2.17
CA LYS A 73 15.99 11.90 -1.38
C LYS A 73 15.30 12.98 -2.22
N GLU A 74 16.05 13.65 -3.10
CA GLU A 74 15.52 14.73 -3.94
C GLU A 74 14.35 14.27 -4.81
N LYS A 75 14.42 13.02 -5.27
CA LYS A 75 13.36 12.40 -6.08
C LYS A 75 12.15 12.02 -5.24
N ALA A 76 12.36 11.50 -4.04
CA ALA A 76 11.26 11.27 -3.09
C ALA A 76 10.52 12.58 -2.78
N LEU A 77 11.27 13.67 -2.50
CA LEU A 77 10.72 15.01 -2.27
C LEU A 77 9.94 15.55 -3.47
N GLU A 78 10.39 15.25 -4.70
CA GLU A 78 9.65 15.62 -5.91
C GLU A 78 8.28 14.93 -5.97
N TYR A 79 8.20 13.65 -5.62
CA TYR A 79 6.95 12.89 -5.60
C TYR A 79 5.98 13.34 -4.50
N THR A 80 6.49 13.87 -3.39
CA THR A 80 5.66 14.31 -2.27
C THR A 80 5.20 15.76 -2.35
N LYS A 81 5.50 16.50 -3.44
CA LYS A 81 5.12 17.93 -3.58
C LYS A 81 3.62 18.17 -3.46
N GLU A 82 2.81 17.25 -3.96
CA GLU A 82 1.34 17.34 -3.94
C GLU A 82 0.72 16.61 -2.74
N TRP A 83 1.54 16.10 -1.82
CA TRP A 83 1.09 15.40 -0.62
C TRP A 83 0.75 16.40 0.49
N LYS A 84 -0.11 15.99 1.42
CA LYS A 84 -0.46 16.81 2.58
C LYS A 84 0.70 16.80 3.58
N ILE A 85 0.93 17.92 4.27
CA ILE A 85 1.93 18.00 5.34
C ILE A 85 1.34 17.34 6.59
N LEU A 86 2.14 16.58 7.33
CA LEU A 86 1.76 16.06 8.65
C LEU A 86 1.48 17.21 9.64
N PRO A 87 0.60 17.03 10.64
CA PRO A 87 0.04 15.76 11.13
C PRO A 87 -1.10 15.19 10.28
N LEU A 88 -1.42 13.92 10.52
CA LEU A 88 -2.62 13.27 9.99
C LEU A 88 -3.89 13.97 10.52
N THR A 89 -4.98 13.88 9.77
CA THR A 89 -6.33 14.23 10.24
C THR A 89 -6.73 13.37 11.43
N GLU A 90 -7.68 13.85 12.25
CA GLU A 90 -8.17 13.11 13.42
C GLU A 90 -8.64 11.70 13.05
N ASN A 91 -9.38 11.53 11.95
CA ASN A 91 -9.88 10.22 11.54
C ASN A 91 -8.72 9.26 11.18
N LEU A 92 -7.71 9.73 10.47
CA LEU A 92 -6.53 8.91 10.14
C LEU A 92 -5.66 8.64 11.37
N GLN A 93 -5.57 9.56 12.33
CA GLN A 93 -4.89 9.31 13.61
C GLN A 93 -5.59 8.18 14.39
N LEU A 94 -6.92 8.21 14.48
CA LEU A 94 -7.70 7.16 15.14
C LEU A 94 -7.54 5.79 14.46
N LEU A 95 -7.41 5.73 13.13
CA LEU A 95 -7.11 4.48 12.42
C LEU A 95 -5.68 3.99 12.71
N MET A 96 -4.70 4.89 12.65
CA MET A 96 -3.29 4.53 12.79
C MET A 96 -2.89 4.19 14.23
N TYR A 97 -3.36 4.94 15.20
CA TYR A 97 -2.88 4.90 16.59
C TYR A 97 -3.98 4.62 17.61
N GLY A 98 -5.24 4.48 17.18
CA GLY A 98 -6.37 4.36 18.08
C GLY A 98 -6.71 5.66 18.80
N GLY A 99 -7.65 5.59 19.74
CA GLY A 99 -8.07 6.72 20.56
C GLY A 99 -9.56 6.71 20.86
N GLU A 100 -10.06 7.82 21.39
CA GLU A 100 -11.46 8.01 21.74
C GLU A 100 -12.02 9.27 21.08
N LYS A 101 -13.21 9.16 20.51
CA LYS A 101 -13.95 10.28 19.91
C LYS A 101 -15.43 10.07 20.12
N GLU A 102 -16.12 11.08 20.65
CA GLU A 102 -17.58 11.05 20.87
C GLU A 102 -18.05 9.80 21.64
N ASP A 103 -17.36 9.43 22.73
CA ASP A 103 -17.61 8.23 23.54
C ASP A 103 -17.44 6.89 22.79
N HIS A 104 -16.84 6.90 21.60
CA HIS A 104 -16.46 5.71 20.84
C HIS A 104 -14.95 5.48 20.93
N PHE A 105 -14.57 4.25 21.28
CA PHE A 105 -13.17 3.81 21.33
C PHE A 105 -12.76 3.13 20.01
N TYR A 106 -11.66 3.61 19.44
CA TYR A 106 -11.06 3.14 18.20
C TYR A 106 -9.74 2.42 18.52
N ASN A 107 -9.60 1.16 18.08
CA ASN A 107 -8.45 0.32 18.42
C ASN A 107 -7.86 -0.45 17.23
N TYR A 108 -7.96 0.12 16.02
CA TYR A 108 -7.39 -0.47 14.81
C TYR A 108 -5.87 -0.61 14.89
N ASN A 109 -5.18 0.40 15.45
CA ASN A 109 -3.73 0.38 15.73
C ASN A 109 -2.88 -0.03 14.51
N LEU A 110 -3.25 0.47 13.32
CA LEU A 110 -2.63 0.05 12.06
C LEU A 110 -1.13 0.38 11.98
N ALA A 111 -0.67 1.43 12.68
CA ALA A 111 0.73 1.78 12.76
C ALA A 111 1.57 0.66 13.40
N ASP A 112 1.10 0.12 14.53
CA ASP A 112 1.75 -0.97 15.24
C ASP A 112 1.74 -2.26 14.39
N ALA A 113 0.56 -2.63 13.87
CA ALA A 113 0.41 -3.80 13.00
C ALA A 113 1.30 -3.75 11.74
N SER A 114 1.51 -2.56 11.19
CA SER A 114 2.29 -2.35 9.96
C SER A 114 3.77 -2.06 10.22
N ASN A 115 4.16 -1.83 11.48
CA ASN A 115 5.50 -1.38 11.89
C ASN A 115 5.86 -0.01 11.29
N ILE A 116 4.90 0.91 11.30
CA ILE A 116 5.04 2.31 10.88
C ILE A 116 5.20 3.15 12.16
N PRO A 117 6.32 3.88 12.34
CA PRO A 117 6.51 4.72 13.52
C PRO A 117 5.61 5.96 13.47
N GLU A 118 5.49 6.65 14.60
CA GLU A 118 4.90 7.99 14.61
C GLU A 118 5.82 8.97 13.88
N ILE A 119 5.31 9.61 12.82
CA ILE A 119 6.06 10.59 12.02
C ILE A 119 5.54 11.98 12.36
N LYS A 120 6.45 12.86 12.79
CA LYS A 120 6.12 14.25 13.16
C LYS A 120 6.44 15.24 12.05
N ASN A 121 7.52 14.99 11.32
CA ASN A 121 8.00 15.85 10.25
C ASN A 121 7.96 15.07 8.93
N GLY A 122 7.00 15.39 8.07
CA GLY A 122 6.82 14.63 6.85
C GLY A 122 5.56 14.98 6.07
N TYR A 123 5.29 14.14 5.08
CA TYR A 123 4.13 14.26 4.21
C TYR A 123 3.31 12.98 4.21
N TYR A 124 2.04 13.09 3.87
CA TYR A 124 1.15 11.94 3.70
C TYR A 124 0.21 12.11 2.51
N TYR A 125 -0.19 10.98 1.94
CA TYR A 125 -1.20 10.91 0.91
C TYR A 125 -2.22 9.83 1.25
N PHE A 126 -3.47 10.24 1.41
CA PHE A 126 -4.59 9.33 1.64
C PHE A 126 -5.34 9.08 0.33
N TYR A 127 -5.71 7.83 0.09
CA TYR A 127 -6.50 7.42 -1.06
C TYR A 127 -7.58 6.40 -0.69
N ASP A 128 -8.83 6.83 -0.69
CA ASP A 128 -10.00 5.99 -0.48
C ASP A 128 -10.33 5.21 -1.76
N ARG A 129 -10.12 3.88 -1.72
CA ARG A 129 -10.46 2.94 -2.80
C ARG A 129 -11.88 2.41 -2.71
N TYR A 130 -12.66 2.83 -1.71
CA TYR A 130 -14.03 2.36 -1.57
C TYR A 130 -14.88 2.80 -2.76
N ALA A 131 -15.59 1.84 -3.36
CA ALA A 131 -16.30 2.04 -4.63
C ALA A 131 -17.33 3.19 -4.61
N ASN A 132 -17.88 3.51 -3.44
CA ASN A 132 -18.86 4.60 -3.27
C ASN A 132 -18.24 5.89 -2.71
N SER A 133 -16.90 5.98 -2.65
CA SER A 133 -16.24 7.23 -2.28
C SER A 133 -16.49 8.29 -3.36
N LYS A 134 -16.87 9.50 -2.92
CA LYS A 134 -17.12 10.64 -3.82
C LYS A 134 -15.84 11.44 -4.08
N ASP A 135 -14.93 11.45 -3.11
CA ASP A 135 -13.62 12.05 -3.19
C ASP A 135 -12.61 11.10 -2.56
N THR A 136 -11.73 10.55 -3.40
CA THR A 136 -10.69 9.62 -2.97
C THR A 136 -9.70 10.23 -1.97
N LYS A 137 -9.64 11.55 -1.81
CA LYS A 137 -8.70 12.22 -0.87
C LYS A 137 -9.36 12.70 0.42
N ASP A 138 -10.66 12.43 0.58
CA ASP A 138 -11.47 12.82 1.74
C ASP A 138 -11.71 11.63 2.67
N ASP A 139 -11.24 11.74 3.91
CA ASP A 139 -11.37 10.75 4.97
C ASP A 139 -12.55 11.03 5.93
N THR A 140 -13.38 12.03 5.65
CA THR A 140 -14.50 12.44 6.54
C THR A 140 -15.45 11.28 6.87
N ASN A 141 -15.69 10.38 5.90
CA ASN A 141 -16.61 9.25 6.03
C ASN A 141 -15.88 7.89 6.04
N ILE A 142 -14.65 7.84 6.58
CA ILE A 142 -13.85 6.61 6.58
C ILE A 142 -14.38 5.55 7.54
N PHE A 143 -15.02 5.96 8.65
CA PHE A 143 -15.61 5.05 9.63
C PHE A 143 -16.96 4.50 9.15
N ARG A 144 -16.88 3.50 8.27
CA ARG A 144 -18.02 2.80 7.65
C ARG A 144 -17.81 1.29 7.77
N GLY A 145 -18.79 0.51 7.30
CA GLY A 145 -18.80 -0.95 7.46
C GLY A 145 -17.70 -1.74 6.73
N SER A 146 -16.86 -1.08 5.92
CA SER A 146 -15.71 -1.69 5.25
C SER A 146 -14.68 -0.61 4.92
N PHE A 147 -13.42 -0.91 5.20
CA PHE A 147 -12.27 -0.10 4.84
C PHE A 147 -11.70 -0.64 3.54
N ASN A 148 -11.46 0.25 2.59
CA ASN A 148 -10.67 -0.03 1.40
C ASN A 148 -9.90 1.25 1.10
N PHE A 149 -8.71 1.42 1.69
CA PHE A 149 -7.95 2.66 1.55
C PHE A 149 -6.44 2.42 1.53
N SER A 150 -5.72 3.40 1.00
CA SER A 150 -4.26 3.49 1.09
C SER A 150 -3.84 4.72 1.86
N LEU A 151 -2.75 4.59 2.61
CA LEU A 151 -2.05 5.70 3.21
C LEU A 151 -0.56 5.58 2.89
N ALA A 152 -0.05 6.56 2.16
CA ALA A 152 1.39 6.73 1.98
C ALA A 152 1.90 7.82 2.93
N LEU A 153 3.10 7.61 3.49
CA LEU A 153 3.76 8.52 4.42
C LEU A 153 5.23 8.65 4.02
N TYR A 154 5.80 9.85 4.12
CA TYR A 154 7.23 10.07 3.93
C TYR A 154 7.76 10.83 5.14
N ASP A 155 8.72 10.21 5.82
CA ASP A 155 9.40 10.76 6.99
C ASP A 155 10.64 11.55 6.55
N LEU A 156 10.63 12.86 6.81
CA LEU A 156 11.71 13.77 6.43
C LEU A 156 12.95 13.62 7.31
N ASP A 157 12.79 13.09 8.52
CA ASP A 157 13.88 12.93 9.49
C ASP A 157 14.71 11.69 9.18
N THR A 158 14.08 10.64 8.65
CA THR A 158 14.73 9.34 8.36
C THR A 158 14.86 9.02 6.87
N ASP A 159 14.23 9.80 5.99
CA ASP A 159 14.13 9.53 4.55
C ASP A 159 13.50 8.17 4.24
N ILE A 160 12.57 7.71 5.09
CA ILE A 160 11.82 6.48 4.89
C ILE A 160 10.42 6.79 4.36
N MET A 161 10.02 6.09 3.30
CA MET A 161 8.68 6.13 2.75
C MET A 161 7.92 4.84 3.10
N TYR A 162 6.70 5.00 3.59
CA TYR A 162 5.79 3.93 3.96
C TYR A 162 4.56 3.98 3.05
N LEU A 163 4.05 2.82 2.66
CA LEU A 163 2.75 2.67 2.03
C LEU A 163 2.01 1.53 2.71
N LEU A 164 0.82 1.85 3.22
CA LEU A 164 -0.15 0.90 3.74
C LEU A 164 -1.34 0.87 2.77
N GLU A 165 -1.77 -0.32 2.39
CA GLU A 165 -3.12 -0.57 1.89
C GLU A 165 -3.84 -1.44 2.92
N PHE A 166 -5.09 -1.10 3.22
CA PHE A 166 -5.92 -1.78 4.20
C PHE A 166 -7.29 -2.05 3.59
N ASP A 167 -7.67 -3.33 3.48
CA ASP A 167 -8.91 -3.82 2.88
C ASP A 167 -9.62 -4.81 3.83
N THR A 168 -10.91 -4.58 4.11
CA THR A 168 -11.75 -5.38 5.04
C THR A 168 -13.15 -5.66 4.50
#